data_AF-A0ABD0QCZ9-F1
#
_entry.id   AF-A0ABD0QCZ9-F1
#
_cell.length_a   1.000
_cell.length_b   1.000
_cell.length_c   1.000
_cell.angle_alpha   90.00
_cell.angle_beta   90.00
_cell.angle_gamma   90.00
#
_symmetry.space_group_name_H-M   'P 1'
#
loop_
_entity.id
_entity.type
_entity.pdbx_description
1 polymer ?
#
loop_
_entity_poly.entity_id
_entity_poly.type
_entity_poly.pdbx_seq_one_letter_code
_entity_poly.pdbx_strand_id
1 'polypeptide(L)'
;GPVFLRVQSYPTERHESRSMSFTEEQAHWQIPMNEVNIVCDVTTANDSIYVATCNPVSLYAMKEKGDSVQCIELYDIFPRTISGVWQPFVSVAALGNPLQDQVVLHEEQ
;
A
#
# COMPACT_ATOMS: atom_id res chain seq x y z
N GLY A 1 -11.66 -21.29 4.48
CA GLY A 1 -11.33 -21.14 3.05
C GLY A 1 -10.82 -19.73 2.80
N PRO A 2 -10.32 -19.40 1.58
CA PRO A 2 -9.91 -18.03 1.25
C PRO A 2 -11.09 -17.05 1.42
N VAL A 3 -10.78 -15.82 1.84
CA VAL A 3 -11.75 -14.73 2.02
C VAL A 3 -11.53 -13.71 0.92
N PHE A 4 -12.61 -13.28 0.26
CA PHE A 4 -12.57 -12.18 -0.69
C PHE A 4 -12.86 -10.88 0.04
N LEU A 5 -11.97 -9.91 -0.12
CA LEU A 5 -12.12 -8.58 0.45
C LEU A 5 -12.55 -7.60 -0.63
N ARG A 6 -13.25 -6.55 -0.22
CA ARG A 6 -13.67 -5.48 -1.13
C ARG A 6 -12.46 -4.65 -1.53
N VAL A 7 -12.28 -4.48 -2.84
CA VAL A 7 -11.34 -3.52 -3.41
C VAL A 7 -12.10 -2.23 -3.71
N GLN A 8 -11.59 -1.10 -3.20
CA GLN A 8 -12.07 0.23 -3.51
C GLN A 8 -11.10 0.89 -4.48
N SER A 9 -11.59 1.69 -5.42
CA SER A 9 -10.74 2.42 -6.37
C SER A 9 -11.01 3.90 -6.24
N TYR A 10 -9.94 4.69 -6.14
CA TYR A 10 -9.99 6.14 -6.04
C TYR A 10 -9.17 6.75 -7.17
N PRO A 11 -9.68 7.77 -7.87
CA PRO A 11 -8.89 8.49 -8.85
C PRO A 11 -7.74 9.21 -8.15
N THR A 12 -6.58 9.27 -8.81
CA THR A 12 -5.39 9.96 -8.32
C THR A 12 -4.83 10.86 -9.39
N GLU A 13 -4.43 12.07 -9.00
CA GLU A 13 -3.72 12.99 -9.89
C GLU A 13 -2.21 12.83 -9.67
N ARG A 14 -1.52 12.37 -10.72
CA ARG A 14 -0.06 12.25 -10.74
C ARG A 14 0.55 13.56 -11.23
N HIS A 15 1.33 14.19 -10.37
CA HIS A 15 2.08 15.39 -10.69
C HIS A 15 3.50 15.01 -11.11
N GLU A 16 3.85 15.35 -12.35
CA GLU A 16 5.20 15.17 -12.88
C GLU A 16 6.12 16.25 -12.32
N SER A 17 7.26 15.83 -11.79
CA SER A 17 8.34 16.74 -11.39
C SER A 17 9.24 17.02 -12.60
N ARG A 18 9.78 18.24 -12.68
CA ARG A 18 10.69 18.65 -13.77
C ARG A 18 12.12 18.22 -13.47
N SER A 19 12.30 16.94 -13.17
CA SER A 19 13.60 16.38 -12.86
C SER A 19 14.46 16.21 -14.12
N MET A 20 15.75 16.54 -14.00
CA MET A 20 16.76 16.32 -15.03
C MET A 20 17.90 15.40 -14.55
N SER A 21 17.86 14.99 -13.27
CA SER A 21 18.94 14.26 -12.60
C SER A 21 18.39 13.04 -11.84
N PHE A 22 19.16 11.95 -11.80
CA PHE A 22 18.74 10.65 -11.26
C PHE A 22 18.30 10.66 -9.77
N THR A 23 18.71 11.66 -8.98
CA THR A 23 18.45 11.71 -7.52
C THR A 23 17.29 12.61 -7.12
N GLU A 24 16.54 13.13 -8.09
CA GLU A 24 15.42 14.02 -7.84
C GLU A 24 14.10 13.26 -7.88
N GLU A 25 13.06 13.85 -7.27
CA GLU A 25 11.71 13.31 -7.39
C GLU A 25 11.26 13.30 -8.85
N GLN A 26 10.83 12.14 -9.35
CA GLN A 26 10.29 12.01 -10.71
C GLN A 26 8.83 12.44 -10.78
N ALA A 27 8.02 12.03 -9.80
CA ALA A 27 6.62 12.38 -9.68
C ALA A 27 6.08 12.08 -8.28
N HIS A 28 4.93 12.65 -7.97
CA HIS A 28 4.18 12.33 -6.75
C HIS A 28 2.68 12.35 -7.01
N TRP A 29 1.94 11.71 -6.11
CA TRP A 29 0.48 11.77 -6.03
C TRP A 29 0.08 11.58 -4.58
N GLN A 30 -1.12 12.03 -4.23
CA GLN A 30 -1.66 11.86 -2.89
C GLN A 30 -2.54 10.61 -2.83
N ILE A 31 -2.23 9.69 -1.92
CA ILE A 31 -3.09 8.55 -1.62
C ILE A 31 -4.21 8.96 -0.65
N PRO A 32 -5.43 8.41 -0.77
CA PRO A 32 -6.58 8.76 0.04
C PRO A 32 -6.51 8.05 1.40
N MET A 33 -5.52 8.43 2.21
CA MET A 33 -5.35 7.95 3.58
C MET A 33 -5.93 8.96 4.58
N ASN A 34 -6.44 8.46 5.71
CA ASN A 34 -6.82 9.32 6.83
C ASN A 34 -5.58 10.06 7.37
N GLU A 35 -5.75 11.29 7.84
CA GLU A 35 -4.67 12.12 8.40
C GLU A 35 -3.94 11.47 9.59
N VAL A 36 -4.62 10.58 10.33
CA VAL A 36 -4.01 9.83 11.43
C VAL A 36 -3.37 8.51 10.99
N ASN A 37 -3.47 8.16 9.70
CA ASN A 37 -2.88 6.93 9.18
C ASN A 37 -1.39 7.13 8.90
N ILE A 38 -0.63 6.05 9.10
CA ILE A 38 0.83 6.05 9.02
C ILE A 38 1.23 4.95 8.04
N VAL A 39 2.09 5.31 7.09
CA VAL A 39 2.74 4.33 6.20
C VAL A 39 3.77 3.55 7.00
N CYS A 40 3.65 2.23 7.02
CA CYS A 40 4.58 1.36 7.74
C CYS A 40 5.55 0.63 6.81
N ASP A 41 5.17 0.35 5.56
CA ASP A 41 6.07 -0.30 4.59
C ASP A 41 5.64 -0.05 3.13
N VAL A 42 6.59 -0.18 2.20
CA VAL A 42 6.40 0.01 0.76
C VAL A 42 7.21 -1.01 -0.04
N THR A 43 6.58 -1.64 -1.05
CA THR A 43 7.27 -2.50 -2.02
C THR A 43 6.83 -2.17 -3.44
N THR A 44 7.63 -2.57 -4.43
CA THR A 44 7.30 -2.42 -5.85
C THR A 44 7.42 -3.75 -6.60
N ALA A 45 6.60 -3.94 -7.64
CA ALA A 45 6.71 -5.04 -8.58
C ALA A 45 5.91 -4.76 -9.86
N ASN A 46 6.45 -5.10 -11.03
CA ASN A 46 5.76 -5.01 -12.32
C ASN A 46 5.05 -3.65 -12.55
N ASP A 47 5.80 -2.56 -12.36
CA ASP A 47 5.31 -1.17 -12.43
C ASP A 47 4.20 -0.82 -11.42
N SER A 48 3.96 -1.69 -10.44
CA SER A 48 3.06 -1.42 -9.31
C SER A 48 3.87 -0.96 -8.09
N ILE A 49 3.29 -0.04 -7.33
CA ILE A 49 3.73 0.39 -6.01
C ILE A 49 2.66 -0.05 -5.02
N TYR A 50 3.09 -0.72 -3.97
CA TYR A 50 2.24 -1.20 -2.88
C TYR A 50 2.64 -0.47 -1.59
N VAL A 51 1.67 0.11 -0.90
CA VAL A 51 1.88 0.86 0.33
C VAL A 51 1.03 0.24 1.42
N ALA A 52 1.68 -0.22 2.49
CA ALA A 52 1.01 -0.71 3.70
C ALA A 52 0.92 0.41 4.73
N THR A 53 -0.24 0.52 5.38
CA THR A 53 -0.48 1.47 6.46
C THR A 53 -0.87 0.76 7.76
N CYS A 54 -0.87 1.47 8.89
CA CYS A 54 -1.07 0.86 10.21
C CYS A 54 -1.99 1.63 11.18
N ASN A 55 -2.80 2.60 10.72
CA ASN A 55 -3.82 3.24 11.58
C ASN A 55 -4.98 3.86 10.78
N PRO A 56 -5.94 3.04 10.26
CA PRO A 56 -6.01 1.58 10.34
C PRO A 56 -5.09 0.86 9.34
N VAL A 57 -4.99 -0.48 9.48
CA VAL A 57 -4.25 -1.30 8.51
C VAL A 57 -4.99 -1.36 7.19
N SER A 58 -4.35 -0.88 6.13
CA SER A 58 -4.85 -0.90 4.76
C SER A 58 -3.71 -1.20 3.78
N LEU A 59 -4.04 -1.78 2.64
CA LEU A 59 -3.12 -1.95 1.51
C LEU A 59 -3.57 -1.06 0.36
N TYR A 60 -2.68 -0.18 -0.08
CA TYR A 60 -2.85 0.59 -1.31
C TYR A 60 -2.00 -0.01 -2.43
N ALA A 61 -2.56 -0.09 -3.64
CA ALA A 61 -1.86 -0.55 -4.83
C ALA A 61 -2.14 0.41 -6.00
N MET A 62 -1.09 0.82 -6.71
CA MET A 62 -1.19 1.71 -7.87
C MET A 62 -0.13 1.38 -8.89
N LYS A 63 -0.40 1.69 -10.15
CA LYS A 63 0.62 1.65 -11.21
C LYS A 63 1.43 2.95 -11.21
N GLU A 64 2.73 2.89 -11.50
CA GLU A 64 3.62 4.05 -11.58
C GLU A 64 3.06 5.16 -12.50
N LYS A 65 2.39 4.76 -13.58
CA LYS A 65 1.74 5.63 -14.58
C LYS A 65 0.22 5.46 -14.61
N GLY A 66 -0.37 5.02 -13.49
CA GLY A 66 -1.81 4.86 -13.34
C GLY A 66 -2.52 6.16 -12.98
N ASP A 67 -3.84 6.16 -13.14
CA ASP A 67 -4.76 7.27 -12.81
C ASP A 67 -5.63 6.97 -11.58
N SER A 68 -5.39 5.82 -10.94
CA SER A 68 -6.16 5.36 -9.79
C SER A 68 -5.30 4.57 -8.82
N VAL A 69 -5.71 4.63 -7.55
CA VAL A 69 -5.20 3.81 -6.46
C VAL A 69 -6.29 2.88 -5.97
N GLN A 70 -5.93 1.60 -5.87
CA GLN A 70 -6.76 0.57 -5.30
C GLN A 70 -6.47 0.49 -3.80
N CYS A 71 -7.51 0.36 -2.98
CA CYS A 71 -7.40 0.23 -1.53
C CYS A 71 -8.13 -1.03 -1.07
N ILE A 72 -7.51 -1.77 -0.17
CA ILE A 72 -8.11 -2.87 0.58
C ILE A 72 -7.98 -2.54 2.06
N GLU A 73 -9.11 -2.45 2.75
CA GLU A 73 -9.16 -2.26 4.20
C GLU A 73 -8.93 -3.59 4.91
N LEU A 74 -8.00 -3.63 5.86
CA LEU A 74 -7.53 -4.85 6.54
C LEU A 74 -7.66 -4.77 8.06
N TYR A 75 -8.38 -3.77 8.58
CA TYR A 75 -8.53 -3.54 10.02
C TYR A 75 -9.13 -4.74 10.78
N ASP A 76 -10.02 -5.53 10.13
CA ASP A 76 -10.62 -6.76 10.69
C ASP A 76 -9.73 -8.01 10.54
N ILE A 77 -8.56 -7.88 9.90
CA ILE A 77 -7.64 -9.01 9.64
C ILE A 77 -6.49 -9.04 10.66
N PHE A 78 -5.99 -7.87 11.07
CA PHE A 78 -4.82 -7.75 11.94
C PHE A 78 -5.22 -7.67 13.43
N PRO A 79 -4.90 -8.70 14.26
CA PRO A 79 -5.44 -8.85 15.62
C PRO A 79 -5.04 -7.74 16.58
N ARG A 80 -3.84 -7.15 16.45
CA ARG A 80 -3.35 -6.14 17.40
C ARG A 80 -4.13 -4.82 17.29
N THR A 81 -4.63 -4.48 16.10
CA THR A 81 -5.55 -3.35 15.87
C THR A 81 -6.81 -3.45 16.74
N ILE A 82 -7.28 -4.68 16.99
CA ILE A 82 -8.50 -4.96 17.76
C ILE A 82 -8.24 -4.86 19.28
N SER A 83 -6.98 -5.02 19.72
CA SER A 83 -6.62 -5.13 21.15
C SER A 83 -6.35 -3.82 21.89
N GLY A 84 -6.34 -2.68 21.18
CA GLY A 84 -6.09 -1.35 21.78
C GLY A 84 -4.62 -1.05 22.14
N VAL A 85 -3.71 -2.01 21.94
CA VAL A 85 -2.26 -1.79 21.99
C VAL A 85 -1.81 -1.35 20.60
N TRP A 86 -1.46 -0.07 20.44
CA TRP A 86 -1.01 0.45 19.16
C TRP A 86 0.44 0.02 18.89
N GLN A 87 0.62 -0.93 17.96
CA GLN A 87 1.78 -1.06 17.07
C GLN A 87 1.50 -2.19 16.06
N PRO A 88 0.79 -1.94 14.94
CA PRO A 88 0.73 -2.91 13.84
C PRO A 88 1.93 -2.67 12.93
N PHE A 89 3.03 -3.38 13.21
CA PHE A 89 4.14 -3.48 12.28
C PHE A 89 3.76 -4.47 11.18
N VAL A 90 3.33 -3.95 10.03
CA VAL A 90 3.01 -4.76 8.86
C VAL A 90 4.06 -4.50 7.80
N SER A 91 4.78 -5.56 7.41
CA SER A 91 5.65 -5.54 6.24
C SER A 91 4.93 -6.10 5.02
N VAL A 92 5.28 -5.59 3.84
CA VAL A 92 4.72 -5.98 2.55
C VAL A 92 5.84 -6.45 1.61
N ALA A 93 5.67 -7.64 1.04
CA ALA A 93 6.62 -8.20 0.09
C ALA A 93 5.91 -8.62 -1.20
N ALA A 94 6.39 -8.11 -2.33
CA ALA A 94 5.94 -8.60 -3.64
C ALA A 94 6.56 -9.96 -3.94
N LEU A 95 5.74 -10.89 -4.44
CA LEU A 95 6.17 -12.24 -4.73
C LEU A 95 6.68 -12.37 -6.17
N GLY A 96 7.73 -13.17 -6.33
CA GLY A 96 8.27 -13.55 -7.64
C GLY A 96 7.57 -14.77 -8.23
N ASN A 97 8.10 -15.27 -9.35
CA ASN A 97 7.59 -16.47 -10.00
C ASN A 97 7.56 -17.68 -9.03
N PRO A 98 6.46 -18.49 -9.00
CA PRO A 98 5.29 -18.45 -9.89
C PRO A 98 4.13 -17.56 -9.38
N LEU A 99 4.34 -16.82 -8.28
CA LEU A 99 3.34 -16.00 -7.60
C LEU A 99 3.45 -14.51 -7.99
N GLN A 100 3.95 -14.24 -9.20
CA GLN A 100 4.00 -12.90 -9.76
C GLN A 100 2.63 -12.21 -9.69
N ASP A 101 2.64 -10.90 -9.44
CA ASP A 101 1.46 -10.05 -9.21
C ASP A 101 0.72 -10.30 -7.88
N GLN A 102 1.31 -11.08 -6.96
CA GLN A 102 0.81 -11.22 -5.60
C GLN A 102 1.73 -10.52 -4.60
N VAL A 103 1.15 -10.09 -3.49
CA VAL A 103 1.89 -9.55 -2.34
C VAL A 103 1.51 -10.32 -1.09
N VAL A 104 2.47 -10.43 -0.17
CA VAL A 104 2.25 -10.95 1.17
C VAL A 104 2.36 -9.80 2.16
N LEU A 105 1.44 -9.76 3.11
CA LEU A 105 1.53 -8.89 4.27
C LEU A 105 1.83 -9.74 5.49
N HIS A 106 2.78 -9.29 6.31
CA HIS A 106 3.23 -9.99 7.50
C HIS A 106 3.17 -9.06 8.72
N GLU A 107 2.45 -9.48 9.77
CA GLU A 107 2.49 -8.80 11.07
C GLU A 107 3.75 -9.27 11.82
N GLU A 108 4.72 -8.39 12.04
CA GLU A 108 5.95 -8.71 12.76
C GLU A 108 5.70 -8.85 14.27
N GLN A 109 6.35 -9.84 14.91
CA GLN A 109 6.18 -10.16 16.34
C GLN A 109 7.23 -9.54 17.24
#